data_AF-A0A972I5M2-F1
#
_entry.id   AF-A0A972I5M2-F1
#
_cell.length_a   1.000
_cell.length_b   1.000
_cell.length_c   1.000
_cell.angle_alpha   90.00
_cell.angle_beta   90.00
_cell.angle_gamma   90.00
#
_symmetry.space_group_name_H-M   'P 1'
#
loop_
_entity.id
_entity.type
_entity.pdbx_description
1 polymer ?
#
loop_
_entity_poly.entity_id
_entity_poly.type
_entity_poly.pdbx_seq_one_letter_code
_entity_poly.pdbx_strand_id
1 'polypeptide(L)'
;MKKRSFRRPRPVAEFQKEKAGKGQDKKANGQPQEGPALTDDLTANINYLKGRIGASNDVIFREFVLPLPTPVEAVLIFIDGLTSSTTINEYILEALTTFDGKEADWAKDRRNLAEKIKDHVLTINEVSLEANLTLIITAILSGETALLIEGEDRALICNTRGWERRGIEEPATEAAVRGSRVGFNEVLRTNTAQIRRWIRDPDLRIKTMKIGLRSRTDVAVVYLESVANPEVVAEVEQRLKKIKIDGVVESAYLQEYIEDRPYSIFPTLQTTERVDRVVGAVLEGKVAVLVDNTPFALIMPITFWQLYYSAEDYYHRWPLTILIRLIRFIAFFFSLYLPAIFIALAVY
;
A
#
# COMPACT_ATOMS: atom_id res chain seq x y z
N MET A 1 30.84 -4.42 20.89
CA MET A 1 30.23 -3.47 19.95
C MET A 1 30.47 -3.93 18.51
N LYS A 2 29.52 -4.62 17.87
CA LYS A 2 29.61 -4.94 16.44
C LYS A 2 29.12 -3.73 15.64
N LYS A 3 29.93 -3.22 14.71
CA LYS A 3 29.56 -2.13 13.79
C LYS A 3 28.34 -2.58 12.98
N ARG A 4 27.17 -2.00 13.27
CA ARG A 4 25.95 -2.18 12.48
C ARG A 4 26.17 -1.48 11.13
N SER A 5 26.40 -2.26 10.07
CA SER A 5 26.58 -1.69 8.73
C SER A 5 25.20 -1.29 8.19
N PHE A 6 24.96 0.02 8.08
CA PHE A 6 23.80 0.58 7.42
C PHE A 6 23.70 0.05 5.97
N ARG A 7 22.77 -0.87 5.72
CA ARG A 7 22.43 -1.27 4.34
C ARG A 7 21.64 -0.14 3.69
N ARG A 8 22.19 0.42 2.61
CA ARG A 8 21.53 1.47 1.82
C ARG A 8 20.30 0.88 1.09
N PRO A 9 19.23 1.66 0.89
CA PRO A 9 18.09 1.27 0.07
C PRO A 9 18.56 0.91 -1.36
N ARG A 10 17.94 -0.11 -1.95
CA ARG A 10 18.33 -0.62 -3.27
C ARG A 10 17.74 0.24 -4.38
N PRO A 11 18.54 0.77 -5.32
CA PRO A 11 18.03 1.47 -6.50
C PRO A 11 17.20 0.55 -7.41
N VAL A 12 16.19 1.12 -8.07
CA VAL A 12 15.33 0.41 -9.05
C VAL A 12 16.15 -0.33 -10.12
N ALA A 13 17.25 0.27 -10.57
CA ALA A 13 18.15 -0.32 -11.56
C ALA A 13 18.85 -1.60 -11.08
N GLU A 14 19.15 -1.71 -9.77
CA GLU A 14 19.74 -2.92 -9.18
C GLU A 14 18.69 -4.02 -9.00
N PHE A 15 17.46 -3.65 -8.63
CA PHE A 15 16.32 -4.56 -8.58
C PHE A 15 16.00 -5.16 -9.96
N GLN A 16 15.99 -4.34 -11.01
CA GLN A 16 15.81 -4.80 -12.38
C GLN A 16 16.97 -5.70 -12.86
N LYS A 17 18.22 -5.42 -12.46
CA LYS A 17 19.37 -6.27 -12.77
C LYS A 17 19.34 -7.62 -12.05
N GLU A 18 18.81 -7.70 -10.84
CA GLU A 18 18.66 -8.97 -10.12
C GLU A 18 17.51 -9.81 -10.72
N LYS A 19 16.41 -9.17 -11.15
CA LYS A 19 15.37 -9.83 -11.97
C LYS A 19 15.92 -10.29 -13.33
N ALA A 20 16.75 -9.47 -13.98
CA ALA A 20 17.38 -9.82 -15.26
C ALA A 20 18.51 -10.86 -15.12
N GLY A 21 19.23 -10.89 -14.00
CA GLY A 21 20.31 -11.84 -13.72
C GLY A 21 19.84 -13.27 -13.47
N LYS A 22 18.55 -13.45 -13.14
CA LYS A 22 17.86 -14.76 -13.11
C LYS A 22 17.16 -15.10 -14.44
N GLY A 23 17.25 -14.24 -15.45
CA GLY A 23 16.60 -14.42 -16.74
C GLY A 23 17.39 -13.77 -17.87
N GLN A 24 18.57 -14.30 -18.19
CA GLN A 24 19.24 -13.99 -19.46
C GLN A 24 18.92 -15.09 -20.46
N ASP A 25 17.86 -14.88 -21.23
CA ASP A 25 17.92 -14.72 -22.69
C ASP A 25 16.51 -14.87 -23.27
N LYS A 26 15.85 -13.74 -23.57
CA LYS A 26 15.08 -13.56 -24.81
C LYS A 26 14.61 -12.12 -24.99
N LYS A 27 14.63 -11.73 -26.26
CA LYS A 27 14.63 -10.38 -26.82
C LYS A 27 13.28 -9.67 -26.71
N ALA A 28 13.39 -8.34 -26.83
CA ALA A 28 12.35 -7.36 -27.12
C ALA A 28 11.21 -7.86 -28.02
N ASN A 29 10.01 -7.95 -27.43
CA ASN A 29 8.76 -7.47 -28.01
C ASN A 29 7.69 -7.46 -26.90
N GLY A 30 6.79 -6.48 -26.90
CA GLY A 30 5.76 -6.30 -25.87
C GLY A 30 4.79 -7.47 -25.80
N GLN A 31 5.06 -8.43 -24.91
CA GLN A 31 4.13 -9.46 -24.47
C GLN A 31 3.99 -9.43 -22.93
N PRO A 32 2.82 -9.79 -22.38
CA PRO A 32 2.55 -9.75 -20.94
C PRO A 32 3.52 -10.67 -20.20
N GLN A 33 3.94 -10.26 -19.00
CA GLN A 33 4.85 -11.02 -18.15
C GLN A 33 4.37 -12.48 -18.02
N GLU A 34 5.18 -13.43 -18.50
CA GLU A 34 4.98 -14.88 -18.35
C GLU A 34 5.07 -15.24 -16.86
N GLY A 35 3.94 -15.14 -16.17
CA GLY A 35 3.73 -15.64 -14.83
C GLY A 35 3.30 -17.11 -14.85
N PRO A 36 3.35 -17.81 -13.71
CA PRO A 36 2.76 -19.14 -13.61
C PRO A 36 1.27 -19.09 -13.96
N ALA A 37 0.81 -20.10 -14.70
CA ALA A 37 -0.60 -20.31 -14.97
C ALA A 37 -1.31 -20.82 -13.70
N LEU A 38 -2.59 -20.51 -13.58
CA LEU A 38 -3.49 -21.04 -12.57
C LEU A 38 -3.62 -22.56 -12.77
N THR A 39 -3.56 -23.32 -11.68
CA THR A 39 -3.74 -24.77 -11.70
C THR A 39 -5.16 -25.16 -11.28
N ASP A 40 -5.59 -26.38 -11.56
CA ASP A 40 -6.92 -26.87 -11.15
C ASP A 40 -7.08 -27.02 -9.62
N ASP A 41 -5.96 -27.09 -8.88
CA ASP A 41 -5.93 -27.17 -7.41
C ASP A 41 -6.06 -25.78 -6.76
N LEU A 42 -7.20 -25.52 -6.13
CA LEU A 42 -7.48 -24.27 -5.43
C LEU A 42 -6.53 -24.02 -4.26
N THR A 43 -6.15 -25.08 -3.54
CA THR A 43 -5.29 -24.95 -2.34
C THR A 43 -3.89 -24.51 -2.74
N ALA A 44 -3.34 -25.06 -3.82
CA ALA A 44 -2.07 -24.63 -4.38
C ALA A 44 -2.09 -23.15 -4.81
N ASN A 45 -3.14 -22.73 -5.51
CA ASN A 45 -3.31 -21.35 -5.96
C ASN A 45 -3.45 -20.37 -4.78
N ILE A 46 -4.26 -20.72 -3.77
CA ILE A 46 -4.43 -19.92 -2.55
C ILE A 46 -3.09 -19.76 -1.84
N ASN A 47 -2.30 -20.83 -1.71
CA ASN A 47 -1.00 -20.75 -1.06
C ASN A 47 -0.01 -19.85 -1.83
N TYR A 48 -0.02 -19.93 -3.16
CA TYR A 48 0.78 -19.04 -4.00
C TYR A 48 0.38 -17.56 -3.81
N LEU A 49 -0.92 -17.26 -3.84
CA LEU A 49 -1.43 -15.89 -3.66
C LEU A 49 -1.20 -15.38 -2.23
N LYS A 50 -1.43 -16.21 -1.21
CA LYS A 50 -1.12 -15.89 0.20
C LYS A 50 0.38 -15.61 0.39
N GLY A 51 1.25 -16.36 -0.28
CA GLY A 51 2.70 -16.12 -0.26
C GLY A 51 3.14 -14.81 -0.92
N ARG A 52 2.43 -14.37 -1.98
CA ARG A 52 2.81 -13.16 -2.73
C ARG A 52 2.22 -11.87 -2.15
N ILE A 53 0.93 -11.88 -1.80
CA ILE A 53 0.17 -10.70 -1.36
C ILE A 53 -0.49 -10.85 0.02
N GLY A 54 -0.61 -12.07 0.56
CA GLY A 54 -1.34 -12.34 1.80
C GLY A 54 -0.66 -11.91 3.09
N ALA A 55 0.58 -11.41 3.04
CA ALA A 55 1.25 -10.85 4.21
C ALA A 55 0.71 -9.46 4.62
N SER A 56 -0.11 -8.83 3.78
CA SER A 56 -0.73 -7.53 4.07
C SER A 56 -2.14 -7.71 4.63
N ASN A 57 -2.46 -6.98 5.71
CA ASN A 57 -3.75 -7.10 6.42
C ASN A 57 -4.95 -6.49 5.67
N ASP A 58 -4.71 -5.84 4.54
CA ASP A 58 -5.74 -5.26 3.68
C ASP A 58 -6.25 -6.24 2.59
N VAL A 59 -5.55 -7.36 2.36
CA VAL A 59 -5.99 -8.39 1.41
C VAL A 59 -6.90 -9.38 2.13
N ILE A 60 -8.13 -9.53 1.65
CA ILE A 60 -9.12 -10.43 2.21
C ILE A 60 -9.22 -11.67 1.32
N PHE A 61 -9.09 -12.84 1.94
CA PHE A 61 -9.40 -14.14 1.35
C PHE A 61 -10.67 -14.65 2.02
N ARG A 62 -11.75 -14.76 1.26
CA ARG A 62 -13.03 -15.27 1.74
C ARG A 62 -13.34 -16.60 1.05
N GLU A 63 -13.16 -17.68 1.80
CA GLU A 63 -13.45 -19.05 1.37
C GLU A 63 -14.94 -19.35 1.62
N PHE A 64 -15.61 -20.00 0.66
CA PHE A 64 -17.02 -20.39 0.75
C PHE A 64 -17.29 -21.58 -0.19
N VAL A 65 -18.47 -22.20 -0.04
CA VAL A 65 -18.85 -23.37 -0.83
C VAL A 65 -20.04 -23.01 -1.71
N LEU A 66 -19.92 -23.31 -3.01
CA LEU A 66 -20.98 -23.12 -3.98
C LEU A 66 -22.04 -24.22 -3.83
N PRO A 67 -23.34 -23.86 -3.70
CA PRO A 67 -24.46 -24.80 -3.56
C PRO A 67 -24.86 -25.44 -4.90
N LEU A 68 -23.91 -26.13 -5.53
CA LEU A 68 -24.09 -26.91 -6.76
C LEU A 68 -24.51 -28.35 -6.42
N PRO A 69 -24.97 -29.18 -7.40
CA PRO A 69 -25.35 -30.57 -7.16
C PRO A 69 -24.26 -31.37 -6.44
N THR A 70 -23.00 -31.11 -6.80
CA THR A 70 -21.83 -31.46 -6.01
C THR A 70 -21.24 -30.17 -5.43
N PRO A 71 -21.11 -30.03 -4.10
CA PRO A 71 -20.50 -28.85 -3.49
C PRO A 71 -19.09 -28.59 -4.05
N VAL A 72 -18.81 -27.34 -4.40
CA VAL A 72 -17.50 -26.91 -4.94
C VAL A 72 -16.97 -25.79 -4.08
N GLU A 73 -15.72 -25.89 -3.65
CA GLU A 73 -15.04 -24.84 -2.89
C GLU A 73 -14.66 -23.68 -3.80
N ALA A 74 -14.82 -22.47 -3.29
CA ALA A 74 -14.45 -21.26 -4.00
C ALA A 74 -13.86 -20.24 -3.02
N VAL A 75 -13.04 -19.33 -3.55
CA VAL A 75 -12.46 -18.24 -2.77
C VAL A 75 -12.59 -16.91 -3.51
N LEU A 76 -13.03 -15.89 -2.79
CA LEU A 76 -12.98 -14.50 -3.24
C LEU A 76 -11.75 -13.82 -2.65
N ILE A 77 -11.02 -13.12 -3.50
CA ILE A 77 -9.79 -12.42 -3.15
C ILE A 77 -9.91 -10.97 -3.61
N PHE A 78 -9.80 -10.04 -2.67
CA PHE A 78 -9.92 -8.61 -2.93
C PHE A 78 -9.15 -7.78 -1.91
N ILE A 79 -8.96 -6.50 -2.19
CA ILE A 79 -8.31 -5.55 -1.29
C ILE A 79 -9.36 -4.65 -0.66
N ASP A 80 -9.47 -4.74 0.66
CA ASP A 80 -10.35 -3.89 1.46
C ASP A 80 -10.00 -2.40 1.26
N GLY A 81 -11.02 -1.58 1.05
CA GLY A 81 -10.91 -0.15 0.74
C GLY A 81 -10.66 0.21 -0.73
N LEU A 82 -10.24 -0.74 -1.60
CA LEU A 82 -10.23 -0.51 -3.05
C LEU A 82 -11.51 -0.99 -3.74
N THR A 83 -12.13 -2.03 -3.19
CA THR A 83 -13.37 -2.62 -3.70
C THR A 83 -14.60 -2.15 -2.94
N SER A 84 -15.75 -2.15 -3.62
CA SER A 84 -17.05 -1.91 -3.01
C SER A 84 -17.54 -3.15 -2.26
N SER A 85 -17.61 -3.07 -0.93
CA SER A 85 -18.16 -4.14 -0.10
C SER A 85 -19.63 -4.45 -0.42
N THR A 86 -20.43 -3.45 -0.80
CA THR A 86 -21.83 -3.68 -1.21
C THR A 86 -21.86 -4.46 -2.52
N THR A 87 -21.02 -4.12 -3.49
CA THR A 87 -20.98 -4.82 -4.78
C THR A 87 -20.55 -6.27 -4.61
N ILE A 88 -19.56 -6.54 -3.75
CA ILE A 88 -19.11 -7.90 -3.45
C ILE A 88 -20.20 -8.70 -2.73
N ASN A 89 -20.86 -8.11 -1.72
CA ASN A 89 -21.86 -8.83 -0.93
C ASN A 89 -23.17 -9.09 -1.71
N GLU A 90 -23.70 -8.08 -2.39
CA GLU A 90 -25.02 -8.14 -3.05
C GLU A 90 -24.96 -8.78 -4.43
N TYR A 91 -23.92 -8.50 -5.24
CA TYR A 91 -23.89 -8.97 -6.64
C TYR A 91 -23.00 -10.19 -6.89
N ILE A 92 -22.09 -10.50 -5.96
CA ILE A 92 -21.25 -11.72 -6.05
C ILE A 92 -21.70 -12.75 -5.05
N LEU A 93 -21.59 -12.45 -3.75
CA LEU A 93 -21.82 -13.46 -2.72
C LEU A 93 -23.26 -13.89 -2.65
N GLU A 94 -24.21 -12.96 -2.55
CA GLU A 94 -25.63 -13.29 -2.53
C GLU A 94 -26.04 -14.07 -3.80
N ALA A 95 -25.58 -13.63 -4.96
CA ALA A 95 -25.81 -14.35 -6.23
C ALA A 95 -25.26 -15.79 -6.17
N LEU A 96 -24.03 -15.99 -5.68
CA LEU A 96 -23.39 -17.31 -5.62
C LEU A 96 -23.92 -18.22 -4.51
N THR A 97 -24.43 -17.67 -3.40
CA THR A 97 -24.92 -18.47 -2.25
C THR A 97 -26.42 -18.73 -2.28
N THR A 98 -27.19 -17.81 -2.86
CA THR A 98 -28.66 -17.93 -2.94
C THR A 98 -29.10 -18.69 -4.20
N PHE A 99 -28.24 -18.75 -5.21
CA PHE A 99 -28.47 -19.58 -6.38
C PHE A 99 -28.59 -21.06 -5.99
N ASP A 100 -29.73 -21.69 -6.29
CA ASP A 100 -29.89 -23.13 -6.12
C ASP A 100 -29.47 -23.86 -7.40
N GLY A 101 -28.20 -24.24 -7.46
CA GLY A 101 -27.64 -24.96 -8.61
C GLY A 101 -28.10 -26.41 -8.72
N LYS A 102 -28.82 -26.94 -7.73
CA LYS A 102 -29.20 -28.37 -7.69
C LYS A 102 -30.15 -28.77 -8.81
N GLU A 103 -30.96 -27.83 -9.30
CA GLU A 103 -31.92 -28.06 -10.39
C GLU A 103 -31.41 -27.56 -11.75
N ALA A 104 -30.28 -26.85 -11.81
CA ALA A 104 -29.75 -26.28 -13.04
C ALA A 104 -29.02 -27.34 -13.89
N ASP A 105 -29.50 -27.60 -15.11
CA ASP A 105 -28.90 -28.59 -16.00
C ASP A 105 -27.45 -28.26 -16.40
N TRP A 106 -27.10 -26.97 -16.51
CA TRP A 106 -25.75 -26.53 -16.82
C TRP A 106 -24.76 -26.77 -15.67
N ALA A 107 -25.25 -26.86 -14.42
CA ALA A 107 -24.46 -27.07 -13.21
C ALA A 107 -24.06 -28.54 -12.98
N LYS A 108 -24.65 -29.47 -13.75
CA LYS A 108 -24.29 -30.91 -13.72
C LYS A 108 -22.99 -31.20 -14.44
N ASP A 109 -22.64 -30.39 -15.44
CA ASP A 109 -21.40 -30.50 -16.19
C ASP A 109 -20.36 -29.50 -15.65
N ARG A 110 -19.27 -30.04 -15.08
CA ARG A 110 -18.20 -29.26 -14.46
C ARG A 110 -17.27 -28.59 -15.47
N ARG A 111 -17.40 -28.86 -16.77
CA ARG A 111 -16.60 -28.18 -17.79
C ARG A 111 -17.02 -26.72 -17.92
N ASN A 112 -16.02 -25.83 -17.97
CA ASN A 112 -16.21 -24.39 -18.09
C ASN A 112 -17.16 -23.81 -17.03
N LEU A 113 -17.05 -24.30 -15.79
CA LEU A 113 -17.89 -23.86 -14.70
C LEU A 113 -17.72 -22.36 -14.45
N ALA A 114 -16.50 -21.83 -14.61
CA ALA A 114 -16.23 -20.40 -14.51
C ALA A 114 -16.99 -19.58 -15.55
N GLU A 115 -17.04 -20.01 -16.81
CA GLU A 115 -17.84 -19.34 -17.87
C GLU A 115 -19.34 -19.39 -17.57
N LYS A 116 -19.83 -20.56 -17.13
CA LYS A 116 -21.26 -20.72 -16.80
C LYS A 116 -21.67 -19.85 -15.61
N ILE A 117 -20.85 -19.75 -14.57
CA ILE A 117 -21.10 -18.88 -13.41
C ILE A 117 -21.11 -17.41 -13.84
N LYS A 118 -20.20 -17.01 -14.72
CA LYS A 118 -20.18 -15.67 -15.30
C LYS A 118 -21.48 -15.34 -16.02
N ASP A 119 -21.97 -16.23 -16.88
CA ASP A 119 -23.09 -15.93 -17.76
C ASP A 119 -24.46 -16.11 -17.09
N HIS A 120 -24.56 -16.99 -16.08
CA HIS A 120 -25.84 -17.37 -15.47
C HIS A 120 -26.05 -16.91 -14.03
N VAL A 121 -24.99 -16.59 -13.29
CA VAL A 121 -25.10 -16.29 -11.84
C VAL A 121 -24.68 -14.87 -11.53
N LEU A 122 -23.52 -14.44 -12.04
CA LEU A 122 -22.98 -13.12 -11.72
C LEU A 122 -23.80 -12.01 -12.39
N THR A 123 -24.19 -11.02 -11.59
CA THR A 123 -24.98 -9.87 -12.04
C THR A 123 -24.14 -8.60 -12.21
N ILE A 124 -22.81 -8.76 -12.27
CA ILE A 124 -21.85 -7.67 -12.42
C ILE A 124 -21.62 -7.34 -13.89
N ASN A 125 -21.52 -6.03 -14.18
CA ASN A 125 -21.39 -5.51 -15.54
C ASN A 125 -20.16 -6.03 -16.31
N GLU A 126 -19.00 -6.13 -15.66
CA GLU A 126 -17.74 -6.48 -16.31
C GLU A 126 -17.04 -7.62 -15.56
N VAL A 127 -17.01 -8.79 -16.21
CA VAL A 127 -16.38 -10.00 -15.73
C VAL A 127 -15.51 -10.59 -16.83
N SER A 128 -14.22 -10.74 -16.55
CA SER A 128 -13.25 -11.39 -17.45
C SER A 128 -12.74 -12.70 -16.86
N LEU A 129 -12.20 -13.56 -17.73
CA LEU A 129 -11.55 -14.81 -17.34
C LEU A 129 -10.06 -14.64 -17.53
N GLU A 130 -9.28 -15.03 -16.53
CA GLU A 130 -7.83 -14.91 -16.55
C GLU A 130 -7.17 -16.19 -16.02
N ALA A 131 -6.17 -16.68 -16.74
CA ALA A 131 -5.42 -17.88 -16.37
C ALA A 131 -4.05 -17.54 -15.78
N ASN A 132 -3.50 -16.35 -16.04
CA ASN A 132 -2.17 -15.99 -15.56
C ASN A 132 -2.24 -15.39 -14.15
N LEU A 133 -1.59 -16.05 -13.18
CA LEU A 133 -1.56 -15.61 -11.78
C LEU A 133 -1.01 -14.18 -11.60
N THR A 134 -0.10 -13.74 -12.46
CA THR A 134 0.45 -12.37 -12.40
C THR A 134 -0.58 -11.33 -12.83
N LEU A 135 -1.38 -11.65 -13.85
CA LEU A 135 -2.48 -10.79 -14.29
C LEU A 135 -3.60 -10.75 -13.24
N ILE A 136 -3.92 -11.89 -12.62
CA ILE A 136 -4.86 -11.98 -11.48
C ILE A 136 -4.39 -11.08 -10.32
N ILE A 137 -3.12 -11.16 -9.93
CA ILE A 137 -2.56 -10.30 -8.87
C ILE A 137 -2.66 -8.82 -9.26
N THR A 138 -2.37 -8.49 -10.52
CA THR A 138 -2.43 -7.10 -11.02
C THR A 138 -3.86 -6.56 -11.01
N ALA A 139 -4.85 -7.39 -11.33
CA ALA A 139 -6.27 -7.10 -11.23
C ALA A 139 -6.68 -6.80 -9.77
N ILE A 140 -6.30 -7.69 -8.83
CA ILE A 140 -6.56 -7.52 -7.40
C ILE A 140 -5.95 -6.21 -6.87
N LEU A 141 -4.68 -5.93 -7.22
CA LEU A 141 -3.98 -4.69 -6.86
C LEU A 141 -4.60 -3.44 -7.50
N SER A 142 -5.37 -3.61 -8.57
CA SER A 142 -6.13 -2.53 -9.23
C SER A 142 -7.53 -2.34 -8.65
N GLY A 143 -7.89 -3.06 -7.59
CA GLY A 143 -9.19 -2.96 -6.93
C GLY A 143 -10.29 -3.77 -7.61
N GLU A 144 -9.94 -4.85 -8.31
CA GLU A 144 -10.89 -5.85 -8.78
C GLU A 144 -10.93 -7.03 -7.81
N THR A 145 -11.98 -7.85 -7.92
CA THR A 145 -12.15 -9.04 -7.09
C THR A 145 -11.89 -10.26 -7.95
N ALA A 146 -10.98 -11.13 -7.52
CA ALA A 146 -10.75 -12.42 -8.15
C ALA A 146 -11.56 -13.50 -7.45
N LEU A 147 -12.28 -14.31 -8.22
CA LEU A 147 -12.99 -15.50 -7.78
C LEU A 147 -12.29 -16.72 -8.38
N LEU A 148 -11.76 -17.58 -7.52
CA LEU A 148 -11.19 -18.87 -7.91
C LEU A 148 -12.14 -19.97 -7.46
N ILE A 149 -12.28 -20.99 -8.30
CA ILE A 149 -13.20 -22.11 -8.10
C ILE A 149 -12.40 -23.40 -8.21
N GLU A 150 -12.63 -24.35 -7.30
CA GLU A 150 -11.95 -25.65 -7.28
C GLU A 150 -12.23 -26.45 -8.57
N GLY A 151 -11.15 -26.88 -9.22
CA GLY A 151 -11.17 -27.65 -10.46
C GLY A 151 -11.21 -26.81 -11.75
N GLU A 152 -11.02 -25.49 -11.68
CA GLU A 152 -10.95 -24.61 -12.86
C GLU A 152 -9.56 -23.97 -13.01
N ASP A 153 -9.08 -23.92 -14.25
CA ASP A 153 -7.78 -23.35 -14.66
C ASP A 153 -7.87 -21.83 -14.96
N ARG A 154 -9.04 -21.23 -14.75
CA ARG A 154 -9.30 -19.80 -14.99
C ARG A 154 -10.01 -19.17 -13.81
N ALA A 155 -9.52 -18.01 -13.39
CA ALA A 155 -10.16 -17.19 -12.38
C ALA A 155 -11.12 -16.19 -13.03
N LEU A 156 -12.23 -15.91 -12.34
CA LEU A 156 -13.16 -14.86 -12.71
C LEU A 156 -12.70 -13.54 -12.08
N ILE A 157 -12.43 -12.54 -12.91
CA ILE A 157 -12.07 -11.19 -12.47
C ILE A 157 -13.30 -10.30 -12.58
N CYS A 158 -13.86 -9.94 -11.43
CA CYS A 158 -15.05 -9.12 -11.32
C CYS A 158 -14.67 -7.65 -11.06
N ASN A 159 -15.12 -6.75 -11.94
CA ASN A 159 -14.93 -5.33 -11.74
C ASN A 159 -15.81 -4.84 -10.58
N THR A 160 -15.18 -4.71 -9.43
CA THR A 160 -15.79 -4.34 -8.14
C THR A 160 -15.18 -3.06 -7.59
N ARG A 161 -14.52 -2.28 -8.46
CA ARG A 161 -13.84 -1.04 -8.09
C ARG A 161 -14.85 -0.09 -7.47
N GLY A 162 -14.60 0.24 -6.21
CA GLY A 162 -15.56 0.93 -5.36
C GLY A 162 -14.84 1.90 -4.46
N TRP A 163 -14.14 2.86 -5.05
CA TRP A 163 -13.46 3.87 -4.25
C TRP A 163 -14.51 4.68 -3.50
N GLU A 164 -14.37 4.80 -2.18
CA GLU A 164 -15.09 5.80 -1.42
C GLU A 164 -14.81 7.17 -2.05
N ARG A 165 -15.85 7.78 -2.63
CA ARG A 165 -15.79 9.12 -3.23
C ARG A 165 -15.86 10.24 -2.19
N ARG A 166 -15.93 9.92 -0.89
CA ARG A 166 -16.05 10.92 0.16
C ARG A 166 -14.75 11.72 0.26
N GLY A 167 -14.89 13.04 0.03
CA GLY A 167 -13.96 14.12 0.31
C GLY A 167 -12.49 13.75 0.29
N ILE A 168 -11.89 13.60 -0.90
CA ILE A 168 -10.45 13.86 -0.98
C ILE A 168 -10.32 15.37 -0.75
N GLU A 169 -9.97 15.74 0.46
CA GLU A 169 -9.76 17.13 0.85
C GLU A 169 -8.31 17.53 0.57
N GLU A 170 -8.14 18.83 0.30
CA GLU A 170 -6.81 19.40 0.17
C GLU A 170 -6.15 19.41 1.56
N PRO A 171 -4.88 18.98 1.70
CA PRO A 171 -4.17 19.01 2.97
C PRO A 171 -4.17 20.43 3.52
N ALA A 172 -4.79 20.62 4.70
CA ALA A 172 -5.00 21.93 5.29
C ALA A 172 -3.67 22.55 5.78
N THR A 173 -2.75 21.72 6.27
CA THR A 173 -1.44 22.20 6.77
C THR A 173 -0.35 22.22 5.68
N GLU A 174 -0.58 21.57 4.55
CA GLU A 174 0.39 21.47 3.44
C GLU A 174 -0.21 21.84 2.06
N ALA A 175 -0.98 22.92 2.02
CA ALA A 175 -1.56 23.45 0.78
C ALA A 175 -0.45 23.74 -0.26
N ALA A 176 -0.68 23.31 -1.50
CA ALA A 176 0.31 23.40 -2.57
C ALA A 176 -0.23 24.13 -3.78
N VAL A 177 0.57 25.02 -4.34
CA VAL A 177 0.25 25.72 -5.59
C VAL A 177 0.37 24.75 -6.78
N ARG A 178 1.28 23.77 -6.68
CA ARG A 178 1.48 22.69 -7.68
C ARG A 178 1.72 21.33 -7.04
N GLY A 179 1.18 20.29 -7.65
CA GLY A 179 1.34 18.90 -7.23
C GLY A 179 0.01 18.23 -6.84
N SER A 180 0.09 17.05 -6.24
CA SER A 180 -1.08 16.37 -5.70
C SER A 180 -1.67 17.18 -4.54
N ARG A 181 -2.98 17.42 -4.58
CA ARG A 181 -3.78 17.98 -3.49
C ARG A 181 -4.47 16.90 -2.67
N VAL A 182 -4.03 15.65 -2.79
CA VAL A 182 -4.62 14.54 -2.06
C VAL A 182 -3.99 14.48 -0.67
N GLY A 183 -4.76 14.87 0.35
CA GLY A 183 -4.45 14.67 1.76
C GLY A 183 -5.02 13.35 2.28
N PHE A 184 -4.40 12.83 3.33
CA PHE A 184 -5.01 11.82 4.20
C PHE A 184 -6.17 12.43 4.99
N ASN A 185 -7.08 11.57 5.43
CA ASN A 185 -8.18 11.91 6.33
C ASN A 185 -8.06 11.11 7.64
N GLU A 186 -9.07 11.14 8.49
CA GLU A 186 -9.05 10.49 9.79
C GLU A 186 -9.28 8.97 9.71
N VAL A 187 -9.65 8.42 8.55
CA VAL A 187 -10.02 7.01 8.42
C VAL A 187 -8.84 6.19 7.89
N LEU A 188 -8.28 5.33 8.75
CA LEU A 188 -7.09 4.54 8.42
C LEU A 188 -7.25 3.71 7.14
N ARG A 189 -8.41 3.07 6.95
CA ARG A 189 -8.63 2.21 5.78
C ARG A 189 -8.63 3.03 4.49
N THR A 190 -9.31 4.17 4.47
CA THR A 190 -9.33 5.10 3.33
C THR A 190 -7.90 5.56 3.00
N ASN A 191 -7.10 5.90 4.00
CA ASN A 191 -5.69 6.29 3.82
C ASN A 191 -4.82 5.16 3.24
N THR A 192 -4.96 3.93 3.73
CA THR A 192 -4.23 2.77 3.17
C THR A 192 -4.63 2.47 1.73
N ALA A 193 -5.92 2.63 1.39
CA ALA A 193 -6.42 2.49 0.03
C ALA A 193 -5.84 3.57 -0.90
N GLN A 194 -5.71 4.81 -0.43
CA GLN A 194 -5.05 5.88 -1.20
C GLN A 194 -3.60 5.52 -1.53
N ILE A 195 -2.82 4.97 -0.60
CA ILE A 195 -1.44 4.51 -0.88
C ILE A 195 -1.44 3.38 -1.91
N ARG A 196 -2.32 2.38 -1.77
CA ARG A 196 -2.47 1.27 -2.71
C ARG A 196 -2.82 1.72 -4.13
N ARG A 197 -3.61 2.79 -4.28
CA ARG A 197 -3.94 3.35 -5.61
C ARG A 197 -2.72 3.85 -6.36
N TRP A 198 -1.73 4.37 -5.63
CA TRP A 198 -0.48 4.87 -6.20
C TRP A 198 0.55 3.75 -6.39
N ILE A 199 0.66 2.83 -5.42
CA ILE A 199 1.62 1.72 -5.45
C ILE A 199 0.88 0.39 -5.66
N ARG A 200 0.77 -0.02 -6.93
CA ARG A 200 0.19 -1.30 -7.34
C ARG A 200 1.25 -2.40 -7.41
N ASP A 201 2.06 -2.49 -6.36
CA ASP A 201 3.14 -3.48 -6.29
C ASP A 201 2.76 -4.59 -5.28
N PRO A 202 2.92 -5.88 -5.64
CA PRO A 202 2.64 -7.00 -4.74
C PRO A 202 3.56 -7.04 -3.51
N ASP A 203 4.74 -6.39 -3.55
CA ASP A 203 5.67 -6.31 -2.42
C ASP A 203 5.28 -5.20 -1.42
N LEU A 204 4.25 -4.39 -1.69
CA LEU A 204 3.76 -3.40 -0.74
C LEU A 204 3.08 -4.11 0.45
N ARG A 205 3.64 -3.90 1.64
CA ARG A 205 3.15 -4.45 2.90
C ARG A 205 2.45 -3.39 3.71
N ILE A 206 1.26 -3.73 4.18
CA ILE A 206 0.48 -2.93 5.13
C ILE A 206 0.17 -3.85 6.31
N LYS A 207 0.81 -3.59 7.45
CA LYS A 207 0.62 -4.36 8.68
C LYS A 207 -0.12 -3.54 9.71
N THR A 208 -1.29 -4.00 10.13
CA THR A 208 -2.11 -3.30 11.13
C THR A 208 -1.91 -3.91 12.51
N MET A 209 -1.81 -3.06 13.53
CA MET A 209 -1.74 -3.45 14.93
C MET A 209 -2.55 -2.50 15.80
N LYS A 210 -2.99 -2.97 16.98
CA LYS A 210 -3.72 -2.14 17.96
C LYS A 210 -2.79 -1.62 19.04
N ILE A 211 -2.82 -0.31 19.30
CA ILE A 211 -1.99 0.36 20.30
C ILE A 211 -2.88 1.13 21.28
N GLY A 212 -2.47 1.15 22.55
CA GLY A 212 -3.22 1.77 23.65
C GLY A 212 -4.02 0.75 24.46
N LEU A 213 -3.95 0.85 25.79
CA LEU A 213 -4.61 -0.06 26.72
C LEU A 213 -6.14 0.05 26.67
N ARG A 214 -6.65 1.28 26.53
CA ARG A 214 -8.07 1.61 26.52
C ARG A 214 -8.56 1.93 25.12
N SER A 215 -7.86 2.79 24.38
CA SER A 215 -8.32 3.20 23.04
C SER A 215 -8.23 2.08 22.00
N ARG A 216 -7.25 1.17 22.14
CA ARG A 216 -6.98 0.08 21.16
C ARG A 216 -6.99 0.58 19.71
N THR A 217 -6.40 1.74 19.50
CA THR A 217 -6.37 2.47 18.23
C THR A 217 -5.64 1.63 17.18
N ASP A 218 -6.21 1.52 15.98
CA ASP A 218 -5.59 0.82 14.87
C ASP A 218 -4.46 1.68 14.26
N VAL A 219 -3.30 1.04 14.03
CA VAL A 219 -2.08 1.66 13.51
C VAL A 219 -1.55 0.78 12.38
N ALA A 220 -1.31 1.36 11.21
CA ALA A 220 -0.78 0.66 10.05
C ALA A 220 0.68 1.02 9.80
N VAL A 221 1.54 0.01 9.69
CA VAL A 221 2.92 0.13 9.22
C VAL A 221 2.97 -0.23 7.74
N VAL A 222 3.42 0.72 6.93
CA VAL A 222 3.45 0.62 5.46
C VAL A 222 4.89 0.68 4.96
N TYR A 223 5.29 -0.30 4.18
CA TYR A 223 6.63 -0.36 3.59
C TYR A 223 6.64 -1.25 2.35
N LEU A 224 7.63 -1.05 1.47
CA LEU A 224 7.86 -1.89 0.30
C LEU A 224 8.90 -2.96 0.63
N GLU A 225 8.49 -4.23 0.72
CA GLU A 225 9.34 -5.32 1.22
C GLU A 225 10.63 -5.52 0.42
N SER A 226 10.58 -5.32 -0.89
CA SER A 226 11.73 -5.48 -1.78
C SER A 226 12.78 -4.36 -1.69
N VAL A 227 12.42 -3.19 -1.13
CA VAL A 227 13.27 -1.99 -1.11
C VAL A 227 13.64 -1.57 0.32
N ALA A 228 12.71 -1.71 1.26
CA ALA A 228 12.89 -1.29 2.64
C ALA A 228 13.96 -2.12 3.36
N ASN A 229 14.68 -1.49 4.30
CA ASN A 229 15.61 -2.21 5.15
C ASN A 229 14.82 -3.03 6.21
N PRO A 230 14.92 -4.37 6.21
CA PRO A 230 14.16 -5.20 7.14
C PRO A 230 14.50 -4.94 8.61
N GLU A 231 15.74 -4.49 8.92
CA GLU A 231 16.12 -4.13 10.30
C GLU A 231 15.36 -2.89 10.78
N VAL A 232 15.14 -1.91 9.90
CA VAL A 232 14.38 -0.69 10.22
C VAL A 232 12.92 -1.04 10.44
N VAL A 233 12.32 -1.85 9.55
CA VAL A 233 10.93 -2.31 9.69
C VAL A 233 10.75 -3.05 11.02
N ALA A 234 11.65 -3.98 11.34
CA ALA A 234 11.59 -4.75 12.58
C ALA A 234 11.72 -3.86 13.84
N GLU A 235 12.61 -2.87 13.82
CA GLU A 235 12.77 -1.93 14.93
C GLU A 235 11.50 -1.08 15.13
N VAL A 236 10.92 -0.55 14.05
CA VAL A 236 9.67 0.22 14.10
C VAL A 236 8.53 -0.62 14.68
N GLU A 237 8.32 -1.84 14.16
CA GLU A 237 7.31 -2.76 14.68
C GLU A 237 7.56 -3.11 16.15
N GLN A 238 8.83 -3.33 16.54
CA GLN A 238 9.18 -3.66 17.90
C GLN A 238 8.94 -2.49 18.87
N ARG A 239 9.25 -1.25 18.45
CA ARG A 239 8.99 -0.05 19.27
C ARG A 239 7.50 0.17 19.44
N LEU A 240 6.73 0.12 18.35
CA LEU A 240 5.27 0.24 18.39
C LEU A 240 4.64 -0.77 19.35
N LYS A 241 5.05 -2.04 19.32
CA LYS A 241 4.56 -3.09 20.21
C LYS A 241 4.91 -2.89 21.70
N LYS A 242 5.96 -2.11 22.00
CA LYS A 242 6.39 -1.82 23.38
C LYS A 242 5.64 -0.64 24.01
N ILE A 243 4.91 0.14 23.22
CA ILE A 243 4.19 1.33 23.70
C ILE A 243 3.08 0.89 24.66
N LYS A 244 3.15 1.38 25.90
CA LYS A 244 2.15 1.15 26.94
C LYS A 244 1.60 2.49 27.44
N ILE A 245 0.57 2.97 26.76
CA ILE A 245 -0.17 4.18 27.10
C ILE A 245 -1.67 3.88 27.18
N ASP A 246 -2.45 4.70 27.87
CA ASP A 246 -3.89 4.51 27.97
C ASP A 246 -4.59 4.63 26.61
N GLY A 247 -4.18 5.57 25.77
CA GLY A 247 -4.70 5.69 24.41
C GLY A 247 -3.84 6.55 23.50
N VAL A 248 -4.05 6.37 22.18
CA VAL A 248 -3.43 7.17 21.12
C VAL A 248 -4.48 8.15 20.60
N VAL A 249 -4.27 9.44 20.84
CA VAL A 249 -5.17 10.52 20.37
C VAL A 249 -4.67 11.13 19.07
N GLU A 250 -3.36 11.23 18.90
CA GLU A 250 -2.73 11.85 17.73
C GLU A 250 -1.46 11.09 17.33
N SER A 251 -1.07 11.17 16.04
CA SER A 251 0.14 10.53 15.53
C SER A 251 1.41 11.00 16.24
N ALA A 252 1.43 12.26 16.70
CA ALA A 252 2.52 12.85 17.48
C ALA A 252 2.84 12.06 18.76
N TYR A 253 1.85 11.39 19.38
CA TYR A 253 2.09 10.56 20.57
C TYR A 253 3.02 9.40 20.22
N LEU A 254 2.80 8.77 19.07
CA LEU A 254 3.63 7.66 18.61
C LEU A 254 5.02 8.14 18.18
N GLN A 255 5.13 9.37 17.67
CA GLN A 255 6.39 9.95 17.24
C GLN A 255 7.44 9.89 18.36
N GLU A 256 7.10 10.33 19.57
CA GLU A 256 8.02 10.35 20.71
C GLU A 256 8.52 8.95 21.11
N TYR A 257 7.67 7.93 21.01
CA TYR A 257 8.03 6.55 21.36
C TYR A 257 8.86 5.83 20.28
N ILE A 258 8.75 6.26 19.02
CA ILE A 258 9.42 5.61 17.90
C ILE A 258 10.73 6.34 17.55
N GLU A 259 10.89 7.60 17.95
CA GLU A 259 12.08 8.42 17.71
C GLU A 259 13.38 7.75 18.19
N ASP A 260 14.37 7.67 17.29
CA ASP A 260 15.70 7.09 17.59
C ASP A 260 16.50 7.93 18.60
N ARG A 261 16.29 9.25 18.56
CA ARG A 261 17.07 10.22 19.33
C ARG A 261 16.12 11.27 19.93
N PRO A 262 15.44 10.97 21.04
CA PRO A 262 14.47 11.90 21.65
C PRO A 262 15.11 13.21 22.12
N TYR A 263 16.42 13.22 22.37
CA TYR A 263 17.17 14.43 22.75
C TYR A 263 17.79 15.17 21.56
N SER A 264 17.55 14.70 20.33
CA SER A 264 18.01 15.41 19.14
C SER A 264 17.14 16.64 18.92
N ILE A 265 17.77 17.79 18.65
CA ILE A 265 17.07 19.02 18.27
C ILE A 265 16.44 18.87 16.88
N PHE A 266 16.96 17.93 16.06
CA PHE A 266 16.43 17.62 14.74
C PHE A 266 15.62 16.32 14.78
N PRO A 267 14.38 16.33 14.28
CA PRO A 267 13.53 15.15 14.30
C PRO A 267 14.07 14.08 13.34
N THR A 268 13.90 12.84 13.75
CA THR A 268 14.24 11.63 12.99
C THR A 268 13.05 11.02 12.27
N LEU A 269 11.87 11.62 12.47
CA LEU A 269 10.61 11.34 11.80
C LEU A 269 10.08 12.60 11.09
N GLN A 270 9.41 12.40 9.96
CA GLN A 270 8.69 13.46 9.27
C GLN A 270 7.19 13.19 9.33
N THR A 271 6.43 14.17 9.81
CA THR A 271 4.97 14.16 9.78
C THR A 271 4.48 14.81 8.49
N THR A 272 3.48 14.22 7.84
CA THR A 272 2.93 14.74 6.57
C THR A 272 1.44 14.40 6.46
N GLU A 273 0.64 15.33 5.93
CA GLU A 273 -0.76 15.06 5.53
C GLU A 273 -0.83 14.54 4.10
N ARG A 274 0.22 14.77 3.30
CA ARG A 274 0.20 14.46 1.88
C ARG A 274 0.48 12.99 1.57
N VAL A 275 -0.37 12.39 0.75
CA VAL A 275 -0.22 11.00 0.29
C VAL A 275 1.00 10.82 -0.62
N ASP A 276 1.26 11.79 -1.49
CA ASP A 276 2.35 11.74 -2.48
C ASP A 276 3.73 11.66 -1.83
N ARG A 277 3.94 12.39 -0.73
CA ARG A 277 5.14 12.34 0.13
C ARG A 277 5.34 10.95 0.73
N VAL A 278 4.29 10.33 1.27
CA VAL A 278 4.36 8.97 1.82
C VAL A 278 4.68 7.96 0.72
N VAL A 279 4.01 8.05 -0.42
CA VAL A 279 4.26 7.17 -1.56
C VAL A 279 5.71 7.26 -2.03
N GLY A 280 6.21 8.49 -2.24
CA GLY A 280 7.62 8.71 -2.62
C GLY A 280 8.58 8.13 -1.58
N ALA A 281 8.33 8.34 -0.30
CA ALA A 281 9.13 7.81 0.78
C ALA A 281 9.15 6.27 0.82
N VAL A 282 8.00 5.61 0.67
CA VAL A 282 7.90 4.15 0.64
C VAL A 282 8.63 3.57 -0.58
N LEU A 283 8.53 4.23 -1.74
CA LEU A 283 9.28 3.85 -2.94
C LEU A 283 10.80 4.04 -2.79
N GLU A 284 11.24 4.99 -1.97
CA GLU A 284 12.65 5.18 -1.59
C GLU A 284 13.14 4.14 -0.55
N GLY A 285 12.27 3.23 -0.08
CA GLY A 285 12.60 2.22 0.92
C GLY A 285 12.47 2.68 2.37
N LYS A 286 11.73 3.78 2.62
CA LYS A 286 11.37 4.21 3.98
C LYS A 286 10.12 3.48 4.47
N VAL A 287 9.89 3.57 5.77
CA VAL A 287 8.71 3.04 6.46
C VAL A 287 7.79 4.20 6.78
N ALA A 288 6.50 4.03 6.53
CA ALA A 288 5.47 4.95 6.94
C ALA A 288 4.58 4.32 8.02
N VAL A 289 4.12 5.12 8.97
CA VAL A 289 3.17 4.71 10.01
C VAL A 289 1.95 5.64 9.91
N LEU A 290 0.78 5.03 9.75
CA LEU A 290 -0.51 5.71 9.76
C LEU A 290 -1.26 5.34 11.03
N VAL A 291 -1.95 6.29 11.62
CA VAL A 291 -2.73 6.12 12.85
C VAL A 291 -4.18 6.45 12.54
N ASP A 292 -5.10 5.63 13.02
CA ASP A 292 -6.53 5.91 12.88
C ASP A 292 -6.96 7.12 13.72
N ASN A 293 -7.94 7.89 13.23
CA ASN A 293 -8.44 9.14 13.79
C ASN A 293 -7.52 10.38 13.63
N THR A 294 -6.56 10.34 12.71
CA THR A 294 -5.70 11.51 12.42
C THR A 294 -5.31 11.57 10.93
N PRO A 295 -5.28 12.77 10.32
CA PRO A 295 -4.92 12.94 8.91
C PRO A 295 -3.39 12.95 8.68
N PHE A 296 -2.58 12.59 9.68
CA PHE A 296 -1.12 12.66 9.59
C PHE A 296 -0.48 11.28 9.53
N ALA A 297 0.46 11.12 8.60
CA ALA A 297 1.34 9.97 8.52
C ALA A 297 2.76 10.32 9.00
N LEU A 298 3.44 9.36 9.63
CA LEU A 298 4.83 9.48 10.07
C LEU A 298 5.75 8.71 9.12
N ILE A 299 6.77 9.36 8.57
CA ILE A 299 7.76 8.77 7.67
C ILE A 299 9.10 8.63 8.40
N MET A 300 9.75 7.47 8.27
CA MET A 300 11.05 7.20 8.90
C MET A 300 11.90 6.16 8.14
N PRO A 301 13.23 6.19 8.29
CA PRO A 301 14.01 7.27 8.90
C PRO A 301 14.12 8.46 7.95
N ILE A 302 14.21 9.65 8.52
CA ILE A 302 14.56 10.86 7.75
C ILE A 302 15.90 11.46 8.18
N THR A 303 16.44 12.30 7.31
CA THR A 303 17.65 13.08 7.57
C THR A 303 17.33 14.58 7.58
N PHE A 304 18.20 15.38 8.21
CA PHE A 304 18.06 16.84 8.24
C PHE A 304 17.83 17.46 6.85
N TRP A 305 18.56 17.00 5.83
CA TRP A 305 18.42 17.50 4.47
C TRP A 305 17.04 17.22 3.85
N GLN A 306 16.34 16.18 4.29
CA GLN A 306 15.01 15.86 3.80
C GLN A 306 13.94 16.79 4.38
N LEU A 307 14.12 17.27 5.61
CA LEU A 307 13.27 18.32 6.20
C LEU A 307 13.40 19.65 5.44
N TYR A 308 14.52 19.83 4.75
CA TYR A 308 14.81 21.03 3.99
C TYR A 308 14.08 21.09 2.63
N TYR A 309 13.66 19.95 2.12
CA TYR A 309 13.04 19.83 0.80
C TYR A 309 11.51 19.89 0.88
N SER A 310 10.93 20.77 0.08
CA SER A 310 9.47 20.81 -0.09
C SER A 310 9.01 19.70 -1.04
N ALA A 311 7.78 19.21 -0.88
CA ALA A 311 7.14 18.31 -1.85
C ALA A 311 7.06 19.00 -3.23
N GLU A 312 6.83 20.32 -3.23
CA GLU A 312 6.77 21.13 -4.45
C GLU A 312 8.08 21.11 -5.24
N ASP A 313 9.22 20.95 -4.56
CA ASP A 313 10.53 20.92 -5.21
C ASP A 313 10.64 19.77 -6.22
N TYR A 314 9.87 18.69 -6.05
CA TYR A 314 9.81 17.54 -6.97
C TYR A 314 8.95 17.76 -8.21
N TYR A 315 8.09 18.78 -8.21
CA TYR A 315 7.21 19.11 -9.34
C TYR A 315 7.82 20.13 -10.30
N HIS A 316 8.94 20.76 -9.92
CA HIS A 316 9.68 21.69 -10.76
C HIS A 316 10.78 21.00 -11.55
N ARG A 317 11.15 21.57 -12.70
CA ARG A 317 12.30 21.10 -13.47
C ARG A 317 13.59 21.35 -12.67
N TRP A 318 14.53 20.41 -12.78
CA TRP A 318 15.75 20.40 -11.98
C TRP A 318 16.54 21.72 -11.92
N PRO A 319 16.66 22.57 -12.98
CA PRO A 319 17.44 23.80 -12.87
C PRO A 319 16.79 24.80 -11.91
N LEU A 320 15.46 24.89 -11.95
CA LEU A 320 14.68 25.78 -11.10
C LEU A 320 14.68 25.27 -9.65
N THR A 321 14.53 23.96 -9.47
CA THR A 321 14.60 23.31 -8.16
C THR A 321 15.96 23.54 -7.48
N ILE A 322 17.08 23.40 -8.20
CA ILE A 322 18.42 23.66 -7.64
C ILE A 322 18.57 25.13 -7.26
N LEU A 323 18.13 26.06 -8.12
CA LEU A 323 18.19 27.48 -7.82
C LEU A 323 17.40 27.83 -6.55
N ILE A 324 16.16 27.35 -6.42
CA ILE A 324 15.34 27.57 -5.23
C ILE A 324 16.01 26.97 -3.99
N ARG A 325 16.54 25.74 -4.08
CA ARG A 325 17.26 25.09 -2.97
C ARG A 325 18.49 25.88 -2.56
N LEU A 326 19.24 26.45 -3.50
CA LEU A 326 20.41 27.28 -3.22
C LEU A 326 20.03 28.61 -2.56
N ILE A 327 19.00 29.29 -3.06
CA ILE A 327 18.49 30.54 -2.45
C ILE A 327 18.04 30.27 -1.02
N ARG A 328 17.27 29.20 -0.80
CA ARG A 328 16.84 28.78 0.53
C ARG A 328 18.08 28.58 1.41
N PHE A 329 19.13 27.93 0.88
CA PHE A 329 20.33 27.60 1.65
C PHE A 329 21.04 28.86 2.10
N ILE A 330 21.26 29.80 1.19
CA ILE A 330 21.85 31.10 1.50
C ILE A 330 20.98 31.88 2.51
N ALA A 331 19.66 31.89 2.32
CA ALA A 331 18.73 32.55 3.22
C ALA A 331 18.77 31.97 4.64
N PHE A 332 18.96 30.65 4.79
CA PHE A 332 19.16 30.01 6.09
C PHE A 332 20.41 30.54 6.80
N PHE A 333 21.54 30.70 6.11
CA PHE A 333 22.74 31.30 6.71
C PHE A 333 22.50 32.76 7.11
N PHE A 334 21.88 33.57 6.25
CA PHE A 334 21.55 34.94 6.62
C PHE A 334 20.60 34.98 7.82
N SER A 335 19.53 34.21 7.84
CA SER A 335 18.60 34.18 8.98
C SER A 335 19.27 33.79 10.30
N LEU A 336 20.27 32.91 10.26
CA LEU A 336 20.97 32.45 11.44
C LEU A 336 22.04 33.44 11.92
N TYR A 337 22.85 33.97 11.01
CA TYR A 337 24.03 34.78 11.35
C TYR A 337 23.79 36.29 11.31
N LEU A 338 22.84 36.78 10.50
CA LEU A 338 22.61 38.22 10.31
C LEU A 338 22.27 38.96 11.60
N PRO A 339 21.44 38.44 12.52
CA PRO A 339 21.19 39.11 13.81
C PRO A 339 22.45 39.21 14.67
N ALA A 340 23.26 38.15 14.72
CA ALA A 340 24.50 38.12 15.49
C ALA A 340 25.56 39.07 14.92
N ILE A 341 25.71 39.10 13.58
CA ILE A 341 26.62 40.01 12.87
C ILE A 341 26.17 41.45 13.07
N PHE A 342 24.87 41.74 12.99
CA PHE A 342 24.33 43.08 13.21
C PHE A 342 24.65 43.60 14.62
N ILE A 343 24.41 42.79 15.66
CA ILE A 343 24.74 43.17 17.04
C ILE A 343 26.26 43.39 17.19
N ALA A 344 27.08 42.50 16.62
CA ALA A 344 28.54 42.63 16.71
C ALA A 344 29.04 43.95 16.10
N LEU A 345 28.48 44.38 14.96
CA LEU A 345 28.83 45.64 14.29
C LEU A 345 28.18 46.89 14.91
N ALA A 346 27.10 46.74 15.67
CA ALA A 346 26.44 47.86 16.34
C ALA A 346 27.07 48.18 17.70
N VAL A 347 27.69 47.19 18.34
CA VAL A 347 28.29 47.30 19.69
C VAL A 347 29.78 47.67 19.63
N TYR A 348 30.48 47.31 18.55
CA TYR A 348 31.87 47.70 18.26
C TYR A 348 31.91 48.66 17.09
#